data_AF-A0A2E7SB35-F1
#
_entry.id   AF-A0A2E7SB35-F1
#
_cell.length_a   1.000
_cell.length_b   1.000
_cell.length_c   1.000
_cell.angle_alpha   90.00
_cell.angle_beta   90.00
_cell.angle_gamma   90.00
#
_symmetry.space_group_name_H-M   'P 1'
#
loop_
_entity.id
_entity.type
_entity.pdbx_description
1 polymer ?
#
loop_
_entity_poly.entity_id
_entity_poly.type
_entity_poly.pdbx_seq_one_letter_code
_entity_poly.pdbx_strand_id
1 'polypeptide(L)' 'MIIAFLLVVLVNGETISDNRMLFKSVYRCNEFALAIEEGRMAPKNKRYTKNQNITAYCIPRMVNQNTTLFE' A
#
# COMPACT_ATOMS: atom_id res chain seq x y z
N MET A 1 4.32 18.55 11.99
CA MET A 1 3.98 17.15 11.64
C MET A 1 2.82 17.16 10.65
N ILE A 2 2.69 16.11 9.85
CA ILE A 2 1.56 15.91 8.92
C ILE A 2 1.05 14.48 9.05
N ILE A 3 -0.19 14.24 8.60
CA ILE A 3 -0.73 12.89 8.43
C ILE A 3 -0.29 12.33 7.08
N ALA A 4 0.15 11.08 7.08
CA ALA A 4 0.43 10.27 5.92
C ALA A 4 -0.22 8.89 6.08
N PHE A 5 -0.26 8.10 5.02
CA PHE A 5 -0.90 6.79 4.99
C PHE A 5 0.14 5.73 4.64
N LEU A 6 0.47 4.88 5.61
CA LEU A 6 1.40 3.79 5.42
C LEU A 6 0.69 2.62 4.76
N LEU A 7 1.20 2.21 3.61
CA LEU A 7 0.80 0.97 2.95
C LEU A 7 1.40 -0.22 3.70
N VAL A 8 0.54 -1.06 4.24
CA VAL A 8 0.88 -2.33 4.88
C VAL A 8 0.55 -3.46 3.93
N VAL A 9 1.48 -4.39 3.75
CA VAL A 9 1.33 -5.57 2.90
C VAL A 9 1.67 -6.80 3.74
N LEU A 10 0.72 -7.72 3.82
CA LEU A 10 0.84 -9.01 4.47
C LEU A 10 0.88 -10.09 3.40
N VAL A 11 1.85 -10.99 3.48
CA VAL A 11 1.96 -12.18 2.62
C VAL A 11 2.07 -13.41 3.52
N ASN A 12 1.12 -14.34 3.41
CA ASN A 12 1.02 -15.50 4.32
C ASN A 12 1.00 -15.12 5.81
N GLY A 13 0.44 -13.95 6.15
CA GLY A 13 0.40 -13.44 7.53
C GLY A 13 1.68 -12.72 7.99
N GLU A 14 2.73 -12.68 7.17
CA GLU A 14 3.96 -11.94 7.46
C GLU A 14 3.93 -10.54 6.84
N THR A 15 4.29 -9.53 7.62
CA THR A 15 4.37 -8.14 7.15
C THR A 15 5.62 -7.94 6.31
N ILE A 16 5.46 -7.63 5.03
CA ILE A 16 6.55 -7.34 4.09
C ILE A 16 6.71 -5.83 3.85
N SER A 17 5.77 -5.00 4.32
CA SER A 17 5.80 -3.55 4.09
C SER A 17 6.96 -2.84 4.79
N ASP A 18 7.53 -1.85 4.10
CA ASP A 18 8.55 -0.95 4.63
C ASP A 18 7.89 0.33 5.21
N ASN A 19 8.40 0.84 6.33
CA ASN A 19 7.89 2.06 6.98
C ASN A 19 7.98 3.33 6.10
N ARG A 20 8.67 3.27 4.96
CA ARG A 20 8.78 4.34 3.97
C ARG A 20 7.69 4.31 2.91
N MET A 21 6.83 3.28 2.86
CA MET A 21 5.70 3.19 1.92
C MET A 21 4.55 4.13 2.32
N LEU A 22 4.86 5.40 2.52
CA LEU A 22 3.96 6.43 3.02
C LEU A 22 3.40 7.25 1.86
N PHE A 23 2.09 7.38 1.81
CA PHE A 23 1.37 8.15 0.82
C PHE A 23 0.79 9.41 1.44
N LYS A 24 0.73 10.49 0.65
CA LYS A 24 0.07 11.73 1.07
C LYS A 24 -1.45 11.61 1.09
N SER A 25 -2.01 10.76 0.22
CA SER A 25 -3.46 10.55 0.05
C SER A 25 -3.86 9.13 0.41
N VAL A 26 -4.92 9.00 1.22
CA VAL A 26 -5.53 7.69 1.54
C VAL A 26 -6.07 7.01 0.29
N TYR A 27 -6.63 7.78 -0.65
CA TYR A 27 -7.18 7.25 -1.89
C TYR A 27 -6.08 6.63 -2.75
N ARG A 28 -4.95 7.33 -2.89
CA ARG A 28 -3.80 6.79 -3.63
C ARG A 28 -3.26 5.54 -2.97
N CYS A 29 -3.07 5.57 -1.66
CA CYS A 29 -2.61 4.41 -0.91
C CYS A 29 -3.52 3.19 -1.17
N ASN A 30 -4.85 3.39 -1.12
CA ASN A 30 -5.82 2.33 -1.36
C ASN A 30 -5.82 1.81 -2.81
N GLU A 31 -5.56 2.66 -3.81
CA GLU A 31 -5.39 2.20 -5.20
C GLU A 31 -4.23 1.20 -5.31
N PHE A 32 -3.11 1.47 -4.64
CA PHE A 32 -1.96 0.56 -4.62
C PHE A 32 -2.26 -0.70 -3.82
N ALA A 33 -2.91 -0.58 -2.65
CA ALA A 33 -3.34 -1.72 -1.85
C ALA A 33 -4.21 -2.67 -2.68
N LEU A 34 -5.25 -2.14 -3.35
CA LEU A 34 -6.13 -2.92 -4.22
C LEU A 34 -5.37 -3.59 -5.37
N ALA A 35 -4.46 -2.84 -6.02
CA ALA A 35 -3.65 -3.39 -7.10
C ALA A 35 -2.77 -4.56 -6.63
N ILE A 36 -2.23 -4.49 -5.41
CA ILE A 36 -1.40 -5.55 -4.80
C ILE A 36 -2.26 -6.77 -4.47
N GLU A 37 -3.41 -6.59 -3.82
CA GLU A 37 -4.32 -7.70 -3.49
C GLU A 37 -4.82 -8.44 -4.74
N GLU A 38 -5.07 -7.70 -5.82
CA GLU A 38 -5.47 -8.24 -7.11
C GLU A 38 -4.30 -8.80 -7.93
N GLY A 39 -3.04 -8.64 -7.50
CA GLY A 39 -1.87 -9.12 -8.23
C GLY A 39 -1.65 -8.41 -9.58
N ARG A 40 -2.05 -7.14 -9.70
CA ARG A 40 -1.88 -6.35 -10.93
C ARG A 40 -0.40 -6.04 -11.16
N MET A 41 0.20 -6.65 -12.19
CA MET A 41 1.60 -6.38 -12.57
C MET A 41 1.76 -5.31 -13.66
N ALA A 42 0.69 -4.96 -14.38
CA ALA A 42 0.69 -3.90 -15.40
C ALA A 42 -0.75 -3.42 -15.69
N PRO A 43 -0.96 -2.22 -16.27
CA PRO A 43 -2.30 -1.70 -16.60
C PRO A 43 -3.14 -2.61 -17.49
N LYS A 44 -2.48 -3.49 -18.27
CA LYS A 44 -3.12 -4.42 -19.21
C LYS A 44 -3.02 -5.90 -18.81
N ASN A 45 -2.26 -6.24 -17.75
CA ASN A 45 -2.14 -7.63 -17.31
C ASN A 45 -3.16 -7.94 -16.22
N LYS A 46 -4.31 -8.45 -16.65
CA LYS A 46 -5.27 -9.15 -15.80
C LYS A 46 -4.68 -10.50 -15.39
N ARG A 47 -3.90 -10.58 -14.30
CA ARG A 47 -3.76 -11.87 -13.60
C ARG A 47 -4.83 -11.95 -12.52
N TYR A 48 -5.97 -12.46 -12.99
CA TYR A 48 -7.23 -12.65 -12.29
C TYR A 48 -7.14 -13.86 -11.35
N THR A 49 -6.27 -13.79 -10.35
CA THR A 49 -6.31 -14.69 -9.20
C THR A 49 -6.08 -13.83 -7.98
N LYS A 50 -7.16 -13.51 -7.26
CA LYS A 50 -7.06 -12.96 -5.90
C LYS A 50 -6.13 -13.90 -5.14
N ASN A 51 -4.92 -13.44 -4.87
CA ASN A 51 -3.93 -14.25 -4.15
C ASN A 51 -4.49 -14.40 -2.73
N GLN A 52 -4.96 -15.60 -2.39
CA GLN A 52 -5.74 -15.83 -1.17
C GLN A 52 -4.99 -15.48 0.12
N ASN A 53 -3.67 -15.33 0.03
CA ASN A 53 -2.79 -15.08 1.18
C ASN A 53 -2.10 -13.71 1.12
N ILE A 54 -2.56 -12.79 0.28
CA ILE A 54 -2.06 -11.41 0.27
C ILE A 54 -3.16 -10.48 0.78
N THR A 55 -2.81 -9.64 1.75
CA THR A 55 -3.68 -8.57 2.23
C THR A 55 -2.92 -7.27 2.22
N ALA A 56 -3.49 -6.22 1.66
CA ALA A 56 -2.87 -4.90 1.66
C ALA A 56 -3.87 -3.83 2.09
N TYR A 57 -3.43 -2.93 2.96
CA TYR A 57 -4.29 -1.87 3.51
C TYR A 57 -3.46 -0.68 3.98
N CYS A 58 -4.13 0.44 4.22
CA CYS A 58 -3.50 1.71 4.56
C CYS A 58 -3.82 2.13 5.99
N ILE A 59 -2.81 2.52 6.76
CA ILE A 59 -2.98 3.04 8.13
C ILE A 59 -2.50 4.49 8.23
N PRO A 60 -3.23 5.39 8.93
CA PRO A 60 -2.77 6.74 9.16
C PRO A 60 -1.56 6.75 10.10
N ARG A 61 -0.56 7.57 9.79
CA ARG A 61 0.66 7.78 10.59
C ARG A 61 0.98 9.27 10.65
N MET A 62 1.36 9.75 11.84
CA MET A 62 1.94 11.08 12.00
C MET A 62 3.42 11.02 11.64
N VAL A 63 3.85 11.91 10.74
CA VAL A 63 5.24 11.98 10.25
C VAL A 63 5.77 13.41 10.25
N ASN A 64 7.08 13.55 10.13
CA ASN A 64 7.72 14.85 9.99
C ASN A 64 7.33 15.48 8.64
N GLN A 65 7.23 16.82 8.59
CA GLN A 65 6.89 17.53 7.36
C GLN A 65 7.89 17.28 6.22
N ASN A 66 9.13 16.93 6.57
CA ASN A 66 10.21 16.68 5.61
C ASN A 66 10.31 15.20 5.19
N THR A 67 9.39 14.33 5.66
CA THR A 67 9.36 12.93 5.24
C THR A 67 8.93 12.84 3.78
N THR A 68 9.69 12.11 2.96
CA THR A 68 9.32 11.84 1.56
C THR A 68 8.07 10.98 1.51
N LEU A 69 7.06 11.43 0.76
CA LEU A 69 5.79 10.75 0.58
C LEU A 69 5.57 10.45 -0.90
N PHE A 70 4.93 9.31 -1.18
CA PHE A 70 4.42 8.97 -2.50
C PHE A 70 3.13 9.75 -2.81
N GLU A 71 2.96 10.12 -4.09
CA GLU A 71 1.80 10.84 -4.63
C GLU A 71 0.74 9.94 -5.25
#